data_AF-A0A0M2KCB1-F1
#
_entry.id   AF-A0A0M2KCB1-F1
#
_cell.length_a   1.000
_cell.length_b   1.000
_cell.length_c   1.000
_cell.angle_alpha   90.00
_cell.angle_beta   90.00
_cell.angle_gamma   90.00
#
_symmetry.space_group_name_H-M   'P 1'
#
loop_
_entity.id
_entity.type
_entity.pdbx_description
1 polymer ?
#
loop_
_entity_poly.entity_id
_entity_poly.type
_entity_poly.pdbx_seq_one_letter_code
_entity_poly.pdbx_strand_id
1 'polypeptide(L)'
;MSVPSQTPYNTHQGNGVTTVFAFQFYILAAGGLQVSVDGEVTSGYTVSGVGNAAGGQVTFLTPPASGTTVLLLRAMSLYRDTNYQDNGDLLAQTINLDFDRIWMALQGQSLYNSLALCRPWFNYNYYDVQNYSIKNLATPTNGTDAANKNYVDLLVAREAAAREEAIGVDITRALRLAPGLQFNQLPAPASLRGRLLYFDDQTGQPNPIVPANIVNPDVLDLQSFDGEKYIGQCSNYATLSGITPACEGQRITLREYASGTGYGGGKFVARNFTGTEDGGITCVVNTDWHWERIGEPSTFDVTMFGAIPDGETDCIEAIKLMEAWSRTQTDNRAKTGVQFPSGNFAVSSWDSGGTYKRLFSPCWRGQSRIWLQ
;
A
#
# COMPACT_ATOMS: atom_id res chain seq x y z
N MET A 1 -66.19 40.19 10.09
CA MET A 1 -65.51 39.81 8.83
C MET A 1 -64.80 38.51 9.10
N SER A 2 -64.75 37.60 8.11
CA SER A 2 -64.09 36.29 8.27
C SER A 2 -62.58 36.39 8.15
N VAL A 3 -61.86 35.50 8.84
CA VAL A 3 -60.40 35.39 8.73
C VAL A 3 -59.98 34.92 7.32
N PRO A 4 -59.08 35.65 6.62
CA PRO A 4 -58.55 35.22 5.33
C PRO A 4 -57.51 34.08 5.47
N SER A 5 -57.17 33.45 4.36
CA SER A 5 -56.04 32.50 4.31
C SER A 5 -54.74 33.25 4.56
N GLN A 6 -54.04 32.92 5.64
CA GLN A 6 -52.81 33.58 6.08
C GLN A 6 -51.83 32.55 6.63
N THR A 7 -50.53 32.81 6.48
CA THR A 7 -49.48 32.04 7.13
C THR A 7 -49.32 32.52 8.56
N PRO A 8 -49.57 31.69 9.59
CA PRO A 8 -49.66 32.13 10.99
C PRO A 8 -48.29 32.29 11.67
N TYR A 9 -47.23 32.58 10.89
CA TYR A 9 -45.90 32.85 11.40
C TYR A 9 -45.12 33.85 10.53
N ASN A 10 -44.16 34.55 11.14
CA ASN A 10 -43.17 35.36 10.45
C ASN A 10 -41.80 35.13 11.10
N THR A 11 -40.76 34.96 10.27
CA THR A 11 -39.36 34.82 10.71
C THR A 11 -38.58 36.07 10.35
N HIS A 12 -37.81 36.59 11.30
CA HIS A 12 -36.90 37.73 11.11
C HIS A 12 -35.50 37.38 11.59
N GLN A 13 -34.51 38.11 11.11
CA GLN A 13 -33.13 38.02 11.60
C GLN A 13 -32.79 39.22 12.48
N GLY A 14 -32.27 38.94 13.67
CA GLY A 14 -31.74 39.96 14.57
C GLY A 14 -30.45 40.56 14.01
N ASN A 15 -30.33 41.88 14.07
CA ASN A 15 -29.12 42.62 13.69
C ASN A 15 -28.41 43.27 14.90
N GLY A 16 -28.88 43.03 16.12
CA GLY A 16 -28.36 43.66 17.34
C GLY A 16 -28.83 45.10 17.59
N VAL A 17 -29.69 45.67 16.74
CA VAL A 17 -30.10 47.09 16.81
C VAL A 17 -31.62 47.28 16.70
N THR A 18 -32.28 46.56 15.80
CA THR A 18 -33.72 46.68 15.55
C THR A 18 -34.51 46.04 16.68
N THR A 19 -35.46 46.80 17.26
CA THR A 19 -36.34 46.33 18.33
C THR A 19 -37.77 46.04 17.86
N VAL A 20 -38.15 46.51 16.66
CA VAL A 20 -39.51 46.41 16.13
C VAL A 20 -39.57 45.39 15.00
N PHE A 21 -40.43 44.38 15.16
CA PHE A 21 -40.66 43.32 14.18
C PHE A 21 -42.14 43.22 13.84
N ALA A 22 -42.49 43.32 12.56
CA ALA A 22 -43.88 43.22 12.12
C ALA A 22 -44.33 41.75 11.96
N PHE A 23 -45.61 41.51 12.20
CA PHE A 23 -46.31 40.27 11.84
C PHE A 23 -47.48 40.60 10.91
N GLN A 24 -47.79 39.69 9.98
CA GLN A 24 -48.76 39.94 8.89
C GLN A 24 -50.02 39.08 8.99
N PHE A 25 -50.33 38.57 10.18
CA PHE A 25 -51.46 37.69 10.44
C PHE A 25 -52.37 38.22 11.55
N TYR A 26 -53.65 37.86 11.48
CA TYR A 26 -54.66 38.26 12.47
C TYR A 26 -54.47 37.56 13.82
N ILE A 27 -54.56 38.33 14.92
CA ILE A 27 -54.59 37.85 16.30
C ILE A 27 -55.79 38.47 17.05
N LEU A 28 -56.50 37.65 17.85
CA LEU A 28 -57.67 38.09 18.65
C LEU A 28 -57.29 38.85 19.91
N ALA A 29 -56.17 38.45 20.53
CA ALA A 29 -55.67 39.00 21.78
C ALA A 29 -54.14 38.96 21.76
N ALA A 30 -53.49 39.83 22.54
CA ALA A 30 -52.03 39.85 22.65
C ALA A 30 -51.45 38.50 23.15
N GLY A 31 -52.19 37.80 24.02
CA GLY A 31 -51.80 36.46 24.52
C GLY A 31 -51.88 35.35 23.47
N GLY A 32 -52.46 35.61 22.29
CA GLY A 32 -52.48 34.67 21.16
C GLY A 32 -51.22 34.73 20.28
N LEU A 33 -50.19 35.48 20.70
CA LEU A 33 -48.92 35.61 20.00
C LEU A 33 -47.79 35.05 20.87
N GLN A 34 -47.08 34.07 20.34
CA GLN A 34 -45.88 33.50 20.92
C GLN A 34 -44.66 34.03 20.16
N VAL A 35 -43.68 34.53 20.90
CA VAL A 35 -42.43 35.04 20.34
C VAL A 35 -41.29 34.16 20.83
N SER A 36 -40.45 33.67 19.92
CA SER A 36 -39.23 32.95 20.26
C SER A 36 -38.01 33.56 19.60
N VAL A 37 -36.87 33.45 20.29
CA VAL A 37 -35.55 33.88 19.84
C VAL A 37 -34.65 32.65 19.86
N ASP A 38 -34.10 32.26 18.71
CA ASP A 38 -33.30 31.03 18.53
C ASP A 38 -33.97 29.75 19.05
N GLY A 39 -35.31 29.70 18.94
CA GLY A 39 -36.10 28.53 19.35
C GLY A 39 -36.59 28.57 20.80
N GLU A 40 -36.09 29.50 21.63
CA GLU A 40 -36.51 29.66 23.01
C GLU A 40 -37.64 30.70 23.14
N VAL A 41 -38.73 30.32 23.81
CA VAL A 41 -39.86 31.22 24.03
C VAL A 41 -39.42 32.34 24.96
N THR A 42 -39.50 33.57 24.48
CA THR A 42 -38.99 34.76 25.17
C THR A 42 -40.16 35.58 25.71
N SER A 43 -39.92 36.32 26.80
CA SER A 43 -40.84 37.33 27.32
C SER A 43 -40.15 38.70 27.34
N GLY A 44 -40.85 39.81 27.60
CA GLY A 44 -40.25 41.15 27.57
C GLY A 44 -40.40 41.87 26.22
N TYR A 45 -41.55 41.68 25.59
CA TYR A 45 -41.97 42.40 24.40
C TYR A 45 -43.37 42.99 24.59
N THR A 46 -43.71 44.00 23.81
CA THR A 46 -45.06 44.56 23.71
C THR A 46 -45.64 44.31 22.33
N VAL A 47 -46.95 44.07 22.26
CA VAL A 47 -47.67 43.77 21.01
C VAL A 47 -48.61 44.94 20.69
N SER A 48 -48.51 45.45 19.47
CA SER A 48 -49.42 46.44 18.89
C SER A 48 -50.10 45.85 17.64
N GLY A 49 -51.29 46.36 17.30
CA GLY A 49 -52.07 45.87 16.15
C GLY A 49 -52.92 44.63 16.42
N VAL A 50 -53.24 44.34 17.69
CA VAL A 50 -54.22 43.30 18.04
C VAL A 50 -55.58 43.63 17.41
N GLY A 51 -56.25 42.63 16.81
CA GLY A 51 -57.52 42.84 16.15
C GLY A 51 -57.44 43.42 14.74
N ASN A 52 -56.24 43.69 14.20
CA ASN A 52 -56.06 44.10 12.81
C ASN A 52 -55.81 42.88 11.91
N ALA A 53 -56.63 42.71 10.88
CA ALA A 53 -56.53 41.59 9.94
C ALA A 53 -55.22 41.61 9.13
N ALA A 54 -54.63 42.79 8.90
CA ALA A 54 -53.34 42.94 8.22
C ALA A 54 -52.13 42.66 9.14
N GLY A 55 -52.37 42.36 10.42
CA GLY A 55 -51.35 42.13 11.43
C GLY A 55 -50.92 43.40 12.17
N GLY A 56 -49.75 43.35 12.77
CA GLY A 56 -49.27 44.32 13.73
C GLY A 56 -47.77 44.21 13.95
N GLN A 57 -47.30 44.60 15.13
CA GLN A 57 -45.88 44.67 15.41
C GLN A 57 -45.56 44.32 16.87
N VAL A 58 -44.44 43.64 17.05
CA VAL A 58 -43.82 43.30 18.33
C VAL A 58 -42.65 44.25 18.55
N THR A 59 -42.59 44.86 19.73
CA THR A 59 -41.48 45.72 20.14
C THR A 59 -40.76 45.10 21.33
N PHE A 60 -39.48 44.78 21.16
CA PHE A 60 -38.62 44.29 22.23
C PHE A 60 -38.05 45.44 23.07
N LEU A 61 -37.84 45.21 24.36
CA LEU A 61 -37.11 46.16 25.22
C LEU A 61 -35.60 46.16 24.91
N THR A 62 -35.05 44.99 24.58
CA THR A 62 -33.64 44.80 24.23
C THR A 62 -33.57 44.24 22.82
N PRO A 63 -32.80 44.84 21.90
CA PRO A 63 -32.72 44.34 20.53
C PRO A 63 -32.16 42.91 20.52
N PRO A 64 -32.78 41.98 19.78
CA PRO A 64 -32.24 40.63 19.59
C PRO A 64 -30.82 40.69 19.03
N ALA A 65 -29.95 39.85 19.56
CA ALA A 65 -28.53 39.84 19.18
C ALA A 65 -28.34 39.56 17.68
N SER A 66 -27.19 39.98 17.14
CA SER A 66 -26.90 39.78 15.73
C SER A 66 -26.82 38.30 15.38
N GLY A 67 -27.56 37.87 14.37
CA GLY A 67 -27.60 36.48 13.90
C GLY A 67 -28.63 35.57 14.58
N THR A 68 -29.37 36.07 15.59
CA THR A 68 -30.46 35.29 16.22
C THR A 68 -31.71 35.30 15.34
N THR A 69 -32.37 34.15 15.18
CA THR A 69 -33.65 34.06 14.46
C THR A 69 -34.81 34.39 15.39
N VAL A 70 -35.58 35.42 15.04
CA VAL A 70 -36.79 35.83 15.77
C VAL A 70 -38.01 35.26 15.06
N LEU A 71 -38.77 34.41 15.74
CA LEU A 71 -40.01 33.81 15.22
C LEU A 71 -41.21 34.39 15.96
N LEU A 72 -42.15 34.95 15.20
CA LEU A 72 -43.45 35.39 15.69
C LEU A 72 -44.47 34.36 15.20
N LEU A 73 -45.13 33.68 16.12
CA LEU A 73 -46.07 32.60 15.82
C LEU A 73 -47.42 32.89 16.47
N ARG A 74 -48.51 32.67 15.73
CA ARG A 74 -49.85 32.70 16.33
C ARG A 74 -50.09 31.43 17.14
N ALA A 75 -50.22 31.59 18.45
CA ALA A 75 -50.57 30.52 19.37
C ALA A 75 -52.06 30.60 19.71
N MET A 76 -52.84 29.64 19.20
CA MET A 76 -54.27 29.52 19.53
C MET A 76 -54.47 28.34 20.47
N SER A 77 -55.18 28.56 21.58
CA SER A 77 -55.61 27.46 22.45
C SER A 77 -56.73 26.66 21.80
N LEU A 78 -56.63 25.33 21.83
CA LEU A 78 -57.63 24.40 21.30
C LEU A 78 -58.83 24.22 22.25
N TYR A 79 -59.43 25.33 22.66
CA TYR A 79 -60.62 25.38 23.48
C TYR A 79 -61.54 26.52 23.02
N ARG A 80 -62.84 26.30 23.18
CA ARG A 80 -63.90 27.23 22.83
C ARG A 80 -64.26 28.07 24.05
N ASP A 81 -63.93 29.35 24.03
CA ASP A 81 -64.21 30.27 25.14
C ASP A 81 -65.69 30.72 25.16
N THR A 82 -66.36 30.73 24.01
CA THR A 82 -67.70 31.29 23.85
C THR A 82 -68.78 30.27 24.21
N ASN A 83 -69.51 30.53 25.30
CA ASN A 83 -70.70 29.77 25.67
C ASN A 83 -71.98 30.53 25.28
N TYR A 84 -72.70 30.05 24.27
CA TYR A 84 -73.99 30.64 23.87
C TYR A 84 -75.05 30.35 24.95
N GLN A 85 -75.80 31.39 25.32
CA GLN A 85 -76.87 31.25 26.33
C GLN A 85 -78.18 30.86 25.66
N ASP A 86 -78.94 29.98 26.33
CA ASP A 86 -80.30 29.66 25.89
C ASP A 86 -81.20 30.90 25.96
N ASN A 87 -81.96 31.17 24.89
CA ASN A 87 -82.77 32.37 24.70
C ASN A 87 -82.00 33.71 24.73
N GLY A 88 -80.67 33.68 24.60
CA GLY A 88 -79.86 34.88 24.44
C GLY A 88 -79.77 35.35 22.98
N ASP A 89 -79.40 36.61 22.79
CA ASP A 89 -79.21 37.18 21.44
C ASP A 89 -78.00 36.57 20.73
N LEU A 90 -78.22 36.10 19.50
CA LEU A 90 -77.16 35.61 18.61
C LEU A 90 -76.50 36.78 17.88
N LEU A 91 -75.60 37.47 18.59
CA LEU A 91 -74.83 38.57 18.00
C LEU A 91 -73.87 38.05 16.93
N ALA A 92 -73.98 38.60 15.72
CA ALA A 92 -73.12 38.23 14.59
C ALA A 92 -71.62 38.42 14.90
N GLN A 93 -71.27 39.39 15.75
CA GLN A 93 -69.88 39.60 16.18
C GLN A 93 -69.37 38.41 17.01
N THR A 94 -70.16 37.94 17.98
CA THR A 94 -69.80 36.80 18.84
C THR A 94 -69.62 35.53 18.02
N ILE A 95 -70.53 35.27 17.09
CA ILE A 95 -70.48 34.11 16.20
C ILE A 95 -69.26 34.17 15.27
N ASN A 96 -68.99 35.34 14.66
CA ASN A 96 -67.84 35.49 13.78
C ASN A 96 -66.52 35.25 14.52
N LEU A 97 -66.33 35.84 15.71
CA LEU A 97 -65.10 35.65 16.49
C LEU A 97 -64.90 34.18 16.88
N ASP A 98 -65.99 33.46 17.21
CA ASP A 98 -65.97 32.04 17.54
C ASP A 98 -65.58 31.17 16.33
N PHE A 99 -66.15 31.43 15.15
CA PHE A 99 -65.75 30.73 13.91
C PHE A 99 -64.33 31.09 13.44
N ASP A 100 -63.95 32.35 13.54
CA ASP A 100 -62.61 32.82 13.21
C ASP A 100 -61.58 32.10 14.07
N ARG A 101 -61.85 31.93 15.37
CA ARG A 101 -60.99 31.18 16.29
C ARG A 101 -60.75 29.74 15.82
N ILE A 102 -61.79 29.05 15.34
CA ILE A 102 -61.68 27.69 14.80
C ILE A 102 -60.79 27.68 13.56
N TRP A 103 -61.02 28.58 12.62
CA TRP A 103 -60.20 28.67 11.41
C TRP A 103 -58.74 29.00 11.72
N MET A 104 -58.49 29.89 12.67
CA MET A 104 -57.14 30.23 13.09
C MET A 104 -56.41 29.06 13.75
N ALA A 105 -57.12 28.28 14.58
CA ALA A 105 -56.59 27.05 15.18
C ALA A 105 -56.27 26.00 14.10
N LEU A 106 -57.14 25.82 13.11
CA LEU A 106 -56.92 24.89 11.99
C LEU A 106 -55.70 25.30 11.14
N GLN A 107 -55.57 26.59 10.81
CA GLN A 107 -54.37 27.11 10.11
C GLN A 107 -53.10 26.84 10.92
N GLY A 108 -53.15 27.03 12.25
CA GLY A 108 -52.03 26.72 13.15
C GLY A 108 -51.70 25.22 13.15
N GLN A 109 -52.70 24.35 13.24
CA GLN A 109 -52.49 22.90 13.19
C GLN A 109 -51.89 22.44 11.85
N SER A 110 -52.33 23.04 10.74
CA SER A 110 -51.75 22.76 9.42
C SER A 110 -50.25 23.09 9.37
N LEU A 111 -49.82 24.17 10.04
CA LEU A 111 -48.40 24.52 10.16
C LEU A 111 -47.64 23.49 10.99
N TYR A 112 -48.14 23.12 12.19
CA TYR A 112 -47.47 22.11 13.02
C TYR A 112 -47.35 20.75 12.33
N ASN A 113 -48.38 20.35 11.56
CA ASN A 113 -48.33 19.12 10.76
C ASN A 113 -47.26 19.17 9.66
N SER A 114 -46.88 20.35 9.17
CA SER A 114 -45.79 20.49 8.20
C SER A 114 -44.39 20.33 8.81
N LEU A 115 -44.28 20.44 10.14
CA LEU A 115 -43.04 20.22 10.90
C LEU A 115 -42.88 18.77 11.37
N ALA A 116 -43.97 17.98 11.32
CA ALA A 116 -43.96 16.58 11.74
C ALA A 116 -43.31 15.70 10.66
N LEU A 117 -42.66 14.62 11.10
CA LEU A 117 -42.19 13.58 10.19
C LEU A 117 -43.41 12.86 9.59
N CYS A 118 -43.71 13.13 8.32
CA CYS A 118 -44.87 12.60 7.63
C CYS A 118 -44.48 11.76 6.42
N ARG A 119 -45.43 10.91 6.01
CA ARG A 119 -45.33 10.19 4.75
C ARG A 119 -45.70 11.14 3.61
N PRO A 120 -44.96 11.16 2.49
CA PRO A 120 -45.26 12.06 1.37
C PRO A 120 -46.67 11.89 0.79
N TRP A 121 -47.15 10.65 0.62
CA TRP A 121 -48.49 10.34 0.12
C TRP A 121 -48.96 8.92 0.50
N PHE A 122 -50.25 8.62 0.33
CA PHE A 122 -50.87 7.36 0.78
C PHE A 122 -50.21 6.06 0.28
N ASN A 123 -49.53 6.10 -0.86
CA ASN A 123 -48.91 4.94 -1.51
C ASN A 123 -47.43 4.72 -1.16
N TYR A 124 -46.81 5.59 -0.37
CA TYR A 124 -45.43 5.42 0.05
C TYR A 124 -45.34 4.58 1.34
N ASN A 125 -44.23 3.86 1.52
CA ASN A 125 -43.96 3.06 2.73
C ASN A 125 -42.73 3.59 3.50
N TYR A 126 -42.42 4.88 3.35
CA TYR A 126 -41.35 5.55 4.06
C TYR A 126 -41.80 6.93 4.55
N TYR A 127 -41.09 7.43 5.56
CA TYR A 127 -41.17 8.81 6.02
C TYR A 127 -40.03 9.61 5.37
N ASP A 128 -40.34 10.77 4.81
CA ASP A 128 -39.32 11.64 4.19
C ASP A 128 -38.87 12.71 5.20
N VAL A 129 -37.56 12.77 5.43
CA VAL A 129 -36.92 13.73 6.35
C VAL A 129 -36.42 14.99 5.64
N GLN A 130 -36.55 15.09 4.31
CA GLN A 130 -36.24 16.29 3.50
C GLN A 130 -34.83 16.87 3.76
N ASN A 131 -33.83 16.00 3.95
CA ASN A 131 -32.44 16.35 4.32
C ASN A 131 -32.26 17.04 5.69
N TYR A 132 -33.29 17.09 6.54
CA TYR A 132 -33.13 17.57 7.91
C TYR A 132 -32.48 16.51 8.82
N SER A 133 -31.72 16.99 9.81
CA SER A 133 -31.11 16.13 10.82
C SER A 133 -32.12 15.65 11.86
N ILE A 134 -32.11 14.36 12.21
CA ILE A 134 -32.86 13.82 13.35
C ILE A 134 -31.97 13.90 14.59
N LYS A 135 -32.40 14.63 15.62
CA LYS A 135 -31.71 14.73 16.92
C LYS A 135 -32.40 13.87 17.98
N ASN A 136 -31.66 13.50 19.03
CA ASN A 136 -32.15 12.72 20.17
C ASN A 136 -32.74 11.34 19.80
N LEU A 137 -32.22 10.72 18.72
CA LEU A 137 -32.59 9.36 18.35
C LEU A 137 -32.00 8.35 19.35
N ALA A 138 -32.87 7.53 19.95
CA ALA A 138 -32.46 6.46 20.87
C ALA A 138 -31.53 5.45 20.19
N THR A 139 -30.75 4.71 20.98
CA THR A 139 -29.93 3.61 20.44
C THR A 139 -30.84 2.46 19.97
N PRO A 140 -30.56 1.86 18.80
CA PRO A 140 -31.39 0.78 18.26
C PRO A 140 -31.37 -0.45 19.16
N THR A 141 -32.52 -1.13 19.29
CA THR A 141 -32.69 -2.35 20.11
C THR A 141 -33.07 -3.56 19.27
N ASN A 142 -33.93 -3.37 18.27
CA ASN A 142 -34.35 -4.39 17.31
C ASN A 142 -33.62 -4.20 15.98
N GLY A 143 -33.55 -5.26 15.16
CA GLY A 143 -32.87 -5.23 13.86
C GLY A 143 -33.52 -4.33 12.79
N THR A 144 -34.71 -3.80 13.05
CA THR A 144 -35.44 -2.88 12.16
C THR A 144 -35.42 -1.42 12.64
N ASP A 145 -34.74 -1.13 13.75
CA ASP A 145 -34.68 0.21 14.31
C ASP A 145 -33.67 1.09 13.53
N ALA A 146 -33.88 2.41 13.56
CA ALA A 146 -32.92 3.36 13.01
C ALA A 146 -31.66 3.45 13.89
N ALA A 147 -30.47 3.44 13.28
CA ALA A 147 -29.20 3.56 13.98
C ALA A 147 -28.77 5.02 14.15
N ASN A 148 -28.45 5.44 15.37
CA ASN A 148 -27.82 6.74 15.62
C ASN A 148 -26.30 6.70 15.33
N LYS A 149 -25.70 7.86 15.07
CA LYS A 149 -24.27 7.97 14.73
C LYS A 149 -23.37 7.34 15.81
N ASN A 150 -23.66 7.60 17.08
CA ASN A 150 -22.89 7.08 18.20
C ASN A 150 -22.85 5.54 18.22
N TYR A 151 -23.98 4.89 17.94
CA TYR A 151 -24.07 3.43 17.85
C TYR A 151 -23.15 2.89 16.74
N VAL A 152 -23.18 3.49 15.55
CA VAL A 152 -22.34 3.08 14.42
C VAL A 152 -20.86 3.32 14.71
N ASP A 153 -20.50 4.50 15.23
CA ASP A 153 -19.11 4.82 15.59
C ASP A 153 -18.56 3.83 16.65
N LEU A 154 -19.37 3.50 17.67
CA LEU A 154 -19.00 2.53 18.70
C LEU A 154 -18.92 1.10 18.17
N LEU A 155 -19.71 0.74 17.16
CA LEU A 155 -19.64 -0.57 16.51
C LEU A 155 -18.34 -0.67 15.71
N VAL A 156 -18.02 0.34 14.89
CA VAL A 156 -16.77 0.40 14.13
C VAL A 156 -15.55 0.42 15.05
N ALA A 157 -15.60 1.19 16.15
CA ALA A 157 -14.51 1.21 17.13
C ALA A 157 -14.32 -0.15 17.83
N ARG A 158 -15.42 -0.84 18.17
CA ARG A 158 -15.36 -2.19 18.75
C ARG A 158 -14.82 -3.22 17.76
N GLU A 159 -15.23 -3.15 16.49
CA GLU A 159 -14.67 -4.02 15.45
C GLU A 159 -13.19 -3.74 15.20
N ALA A 160 -12.77 -2.48 15.22
CA ALA A 160 -11.36 -2.10 15.11
C ALA A 160 -10.54 -2.63 16.30
N ALA A 161 -11.04 -2.47 17.53
CA ALA A 161 -10.40 -3.00 18.72
C ALA A 161 -10.37 -4.54 18.74
N ALA A 162 -11.46 -5.21 18.32
CA ALA A 162 -11.49 -6.66 18.19
C ALA A 162 -10.54 -7.16 17.08
N ARG A 163 -10.34 -6.38 16.01
CA ARG A 163 -9.28 -6.65 15.03
C ARG A 163 -7.90 -6.49 15.64
N GLU A 164 -7.66 -5.46 16.46
CA GLU A 164 -6.39 -5.31 17.18
C GLU A 164 -6.14 -6.46 18.18
N GLU A 165 -7.16 -6.93 18.88
CA GLU A 165 -7.08 -8.10 19.77
C GLU A 165 -6.87 -9.42 18.98
N ALA A 166 -7.52 -9.58 17.82
CA ALA A 166 -7.24 -10.67 16.88
C ALA A 166 -5.85 -10.54 16.22
N ILE A 167 -5.31 -9.32 16.12
CA ILE A 167 -3.92 -8.96 15.78
C ILE A 167 -3.03 -8.96 17.04
N GLY A 168 -3.41 -9.66 18.11
CA GLY A 168 -2.49 -10.08 19.17
C GLY A 168 -1.33 -10.98 18.67
N VAL A 169 -1.25 -11.24 17.37
CA VAL A 169 -0.06 -11.68 16.67
C VAL A 169 0.78 -10.44 16.36
N ASP A 170 1.86 -10.26 17.12
CA ASP A 170 2.91 -9.27 16.90
C ASP A 170 3.25 -9.13 15.40
N ILE A 171 2.73 -8.09 14.74
CA ILE A 171 2.91 -7.84 13.29
C ILE A 171 4.37 -7.55 12.91
N THR A 172 5.23 -7.35 13.91
CA THR A 172 6.68 -7.27 13.76
C THR A 172 7.29 -8.64 13.45
N ARG A 173 6.56 -9.74 13.71
CA ARG A 173 6.93 -11.13 13.40
C ARG A 173 5.93 -11.81 12.44
N ALA A 174 5.12 -11.04 11.72
CA ALA A 174 4.16 -11.57 10.75
C ALA A 174 4.70 -11.51 9.31
N LEU A 175 4.39 -12.53 8.50
CA LEU A 175 4.61 -12.48 7.07
C LEU A 175 3.60 -11.52 6.44
N ARG A 176 4.07 -10.44 5.81
CA ARG A 176 3.21 -9.44 5.17
C ARG A 176 2.85 -9.89 3.75
N LEU A 177 1.56 -9.92 3.42
CA LEU A 177 1.08 -10.12 2.05
C LEU A 177 0.70 -8.77 1.42
N ALA A 178 0.91 -8.67 0.10
CA ALA A 178 0.40 -7.54 -0.67
C ALA A 178 -1.14 -7.57 -0.74
N PRO A 179 -1.80 -6.40 -0.89
CA PRO A 179 -3.26 -6.35 -1.01
C PRO A 179 -3.76 -7.19 -2.19
N GLY A 180 -4.67 -8.13 -1.92
CA GLY A 180 -5.27 -9.01 -2.93
C GLY A 180 -4.76 -10.45 -2.95
N LEU A 181 -3.67 -10.76 -2.23
CA LEU A 181 -3.20 -12.14 -2.04
C LEU A 181 -3.81 -12.73 -0.76
N GLN A 182 -4.39 -13.91 -0.86
CA GLN A 182 -5.01 -14.63 0.26
C GLN A 182 -4.36 -16.00 0.40
N PHE A 183 -3.92 -16.35 1.61
CA PHE A 183 -3.62 -17.73 1.94
C PHE A 183 -4.87 -18.41 2.48
N ASN A 184 -5.04 -19.69 2.16
CA ASN A 184 -6.00 -20.53 2.83
C ASN A 184 -5.65 -20.63 4.32
N GLN A 185 -6.66 -20.89 5.15
CA GLN A 185 -6.45 -21.04 6.60
C GLN A 185 -5.37 -22.10 6.86
N LEU A 186 -4.35 -21.72 7.63
CA LEU A 186 -3.28 -22.64 8.01
C LEU A 186 -3.88 -23.86 8.74
N PRO A 187 -3.30 -25.07 8.55
CA PRO A 187 -3.69 -26.25 9.31
C PRO A 187 -3.58 -26.04 10.83
N ALA A 188 -4.27 -26.88 11.60
CA ALA A 188 -4.33 -26.77 13.06
C ALA A 188 -2.93 -26.63 13.71
N PRO A 189 -2.77 -25.85 14.80
CA PRO A 189 -1.48 -25.56 15.42
C PRO A 189 -0.65 -26.80 15.81
N ALA A 190 -1.33 -27.90 16.16
CA ALA A 190 -0.68 -29.17 16.48
C ALA A 190 0.12 -29.73 15.29
N SER A 191 -0.34 -29.51 14.06
CA SER A 191 0.33 -29.95 12.83
C SER A 191 1.48 -29.04 12.42
N LEU A 192 1.54 -27.81 12.93
CA LEU A 192 2.60 -26.83 12.63
C LEU A 192 3.78 -26.90 13.61
N ARG A 193 3.60 -27.50 14.79
CA ARG A 193 4.62 -27.51 15.84
C ARG A 193 5.90 -28.21 15.36
N GLY A 194 7.02 -27.48 15.39
CA GLY A 194 8.32 -27.99 14.97
C GLY A 194 8.46 -28.18 13.45
N ARG A 195 7.57 -27.57 12.65
CA ARG A 195 7.60 -27.60 11.19
C ARG A 195 7.93 -26.23 10.61
N LEU A 196 8.58 -26.22 9.45
CA LEU A 196 8.77 -25.00 8.65
C LEU A 196 7.62 -24.88 7.65
N LEU A 197 7.25 -23.65 7.32
CA LEU A 197 6.29 -23.35 6.25
C LEU A 197 7.05 -23.11 4.96
N TYR A 198 6.71 -23.83 3.88
CA TYR A 198 7.17 -23.52 2.53
C TYR A 198 6.00 -23.09 1.66
N PHE A 199 6.26 -22.33 0.60
CA PHE A 199 5.24 -21.91 -0.37
C PHE A 199 5.30 -22.83 -1.59
N ASP A 200 4.15 -23.41 -1.93
CA ASP A 200 3.99 -24.26 -3.10
C ASP A 200 4.24 -23.51 -4.42
N ASP A 201 4.91 -24.12 -5.38
CA ASP A 201 5.33 -23.47 -6.63
C ASP A 201 4.17 -23.26 -7.61
N GLN A 202 3.13 -24.09 -7.54
CA GLN A 202 1.94 -24.00 -8.39
C GLN A 202 0.86 -23.08 -7.81
N THR A 203 0.66 -23.09 -6.49
CA THR A 203 -0.45 -22.39 -5.85
C THR A 203 -0.03 -21.22 -4.95
N GLY A 204 1.26 -21.11 -4.62
CA GLY A 204 1.79 -20.11 -3.68
C GLY A 204 1.28 -20.27 -2.25
N GLN A 205 0.67 -21.41 -1.90
CA GLN A 205 0.05 -21.64 -0.59
C GLN A 205 1.07 -22.17 0.43
N PRO A 206 0.99 -21.76 1.71
CA PRO A 206 1.88 -22.22 2.76
C PRO A 206 1.54 -23.65 3.20
N ASN A 207 2.52 -24.56 3.15
CA ASN A 207 2.36 -25.96 3.55
C ASN A 207 3.44 -26.38 4.59
N PRO A 208 3.09 -27.10 5.68
CA PRO A 208 4.04 -27.39 6.76
C PRO A 208 4.85 -28.68 6.53
N ILE A 209 6.17 -28.56 6.54
CA ILE A 209 7.11 -29.67 6.33
C ILE A 209 7.94 -29.97 7.60
N VAL A 210 8.19 -31.26 7.85
CA VAL A 210 9.02 -31.72 8.99
C VAL A 210 10.50 -31.43 8.68
N PRO A 211 11.27 -30.78 9.58
CA PRO A 211 12.67 -30.45 9.34
C PRO A 211 13.54 -31.67 9.01
N ALA A 212 13.21 -32.84 9.56
CA ALA A 212 13.93 -34.09 9.31
C ALA A 212 13.80 -34.64 7.87
N ASN A 213 12.76 -34.23 7.13
CA ASN A 213 12.60 -34.57 5.70
C ASN A 213 13.15 -33.47 4.78
N ILE A 214 13.73 -32.41 5.35
CA ILE A 214 14.44 -31.38 4.63
C ILE A 214 15.91 -31.71 4.79
N VAL A 215 16.47 -32.46 3.85
CA VAL A 215 17.91 -32.43 3.63
C VAL A 215 18.20 -31.01 3.13
N ASN A 216 18.46 -30.11 4.08
CA ASN A 216 18.82 -28.71 3.96
C ASN A 216 18.98 -28.16 2.52
N PRO A 217 17.99 -27.42 1.96
CA PRO A 217 18.24 -26.57 0.80
C PRO A 217 18.30 -25.06 1.12
N ASP A 218 18.08 -24.58 2.35
CA ASP A 218 17.96 -23.12 2.59
C ASP A 218 18.75 -22.51 3.75
N VAL A 219 19.56 -23.29 4.46
CA VAL A 219 20.78 -22.74 5.06
C VAL A 219 21.90 -23.37 4.29
N LEU A 220 22.29 -22.75 3.17
CA LEU A 220 23.55 -23.05 2.50
C LEU A 220 24.62 -23.22 3.58
N ASP A 221 25.01 -24.47 3.86
CA ASP A 221 26.06 -24.80 4.83
C ASP A 221 27.41 -24.44 4.20
N LEU A 222 27.60 -23.15 3.91
CA LEU A 222 28.85 -22.58 3.42
C LEU A 222 29.99 -22.77 4.43
N GLN A 223 29.64 -23.07 5.68
CA GLN A 223 30.57 -23.40 6.76
C GLN A 223 30.94 -24.90 6.81
N SER A 224 30.23 -25.78 6.08
CA SER A 224 30.62 -27.18 5.97
C SER A 224 31.98 -27.32 5.28
N PHE A 225 32.73 -28.36 5.62
CA PHE A 225 34.02 -28.67 4.99
C PHE A 225 33.94 -28.80 3.46
N ASP A 226 32.76 -29.10 2.91
CA ASP A 226 32.48 -29.22 1.48
C ASP A 226 31.60 -28.08 0.92
N GLY A 227 31.48 -26.95 1.64
CA GLY A 227 30.61 -25.83 1.29
C GLY A 227 30.88 -25.19 -0.07
N GLU A 228 32.08 -25.37 -0.65
CA GLU A 228 32.43 -24.88 -1.98
C GLU A 228 31.57 -25.51 -3.10
N LYS A 229 30.95 -26.68 -2.88
CA LYS A 229 30.02 -27.30 -3.84
C LYS A 229 28.81 -26.43 -4.17
N TYR A 230 28.49 -25.48 -3.28
CA TYR A 230 27.39 -24.55 -3.45
C TYR A 230 27.81 -23.21 -4.09
N ILE A 231 29.12 -22.98 -4.29
CA ILE A 231 29.63 -21.78 -4.94
C ILE A 231 29.72 -22.03 -6.46
N GLY A 232 29.05 -21.19 -7.25
CA GLY A 232 29.05 -21.30 -8.70
C GLY A 232 30.44 -21.10 -9.32
N GLN A 233 30.74 -21.87 -10.37
CA GLN A 233 31.99 -21.80 -11.13
C GLN A 233 31.68 -21.62 -12.62
N CYS A 234 32.53 -20.88 -13.33
CA CYS A 234 32.46 -20.75 -14.78
C CYS A 234 32.85 -22.08 -15.46
N SER A 235 32.08 -22.51 -16.46
CA SER A 235 32.24 -23.83 -17.07
C SER A 235 33.50 -23.95 -17.92
N ASN A 236 33.82 -22.97 -18.76
CA ASN A 236 34.96 -23.01 -19.68
C ASN A 236 35.45 -21.61 -20.11
N TYR A 237 36.62 -21.53 -20.73
CA TYR A 237 37.25 -20.26 -21.12
C TYR A 237 36.40 -19.47 -22.13
N ALA A 238 35.73 -20.16 -23.06
CA ALA A 238 34.83 -19.52 -24.02
C ALA A 238 33.61 -18.88 -23.35
N THR A 239 33.10 -19.45 -22.26
CA THR A 239 32.06 -18.79 -21.44
C THR A 239 32.62 -17.63 -20.62
N LEU A 240 33.88 -17.71 -20.16
CA LEU A 240 34.51 -16.65 -19.38
C LEU A 240 34.65 -15.34 -20.17
N SER A 241 35.05 -15.42 -21.44
CA SER A 241 35.18 -14.23 -22.31
C SER A 241 33.85 -13.53 -22.60
N GLY A 242 32.72 -14.21 -22.39
CA GLY A 242 31.38 -13.61 -22.52
C GLY A 242 30.82 -12.98 -21.24
N ILE A 243 31.50 -13.14 -20.09
CA ILE A 243 31.02 -12.63 -18.79
C ILE A 243 31.62 -11.26 -18.52
N THR A 244 30.82 -10.21 -18.69
CA THR A 244 31.20 -8.84 -18.30
C THR A 244 31.25 -8.70 -16.77
N PRO A 245 32.40 -8.33 -16.18
CA PRO A 245 32.50 -8.04 -14.76
C PRO A 245 31.64 -6.85 -14.32
N ALA A 246 31.21 -6.83 -13.05
CA ALA A 246 30.46 -5.72 -12.47
C ALA A 246 31.36 -4.65 -11.81
N CYS A 247 32.54 -5.04 -11.33
CA CYS A 247 33.49 -4.13 -10.67
C CYS A 247 34.94 -4.61 -10.78
N GLU A 248 35.88 -3.65 -10.66
CA GLU A 248 37.33 -3.93 -10.57
C GLU A 248 37.59 -4.82 -9.37
N GLY A 249 38.38 -5.88 -9.55
CA GLY A 249 38.73 -6.80 -8.47
C GLY A 249 37.71 -7.91 -8.21
N GLN A 250 36.60 -7.98 -8.96
CA GLN A 250 35.68 -9.13 -8.90
C GLN A 250 36.45 -10.43 -9.16
N ARG A 251 36.13 -11.51 -8.44
CA ARG A 251 36.76 -12.83 -8.61
C ARG A 251 35.79 -13.83 -9.21
N ILE A 252 36.31 -14.72 -10.05
CA ILE A 252 35.57 -15.84 -10.62
C ILE A 252 36.45 -17.09 -10.64
N THR A 253 35.87 -18.25 -10.37
CA THR A 253 36.56 -19.54 -10.47
C THR A 253 36.16 -20.19 -11.79
N LEU A 254 37.15 -20.49 -12.62
CA LEU A 254 37.03 -21.28 -13.85
C LEU A 254 37.27 -22.75 -13.52
N ARG A 255 36.34 -23.62 -13.93
CA ARG A 255 36.45 -25.07 -13.73
C ARG A 255 37.54 -25.71 -14.59
N GLU A 256 37.54 -25.40 -15.88
CA GLU A 256 38.41 -25.99 -16.91
C GLU A 256 38.55 -25.01 -18.07
N TYR A 257 39.59 -25.16 -18.90
CA TYR A 257 39.80 -24.33 -20.09
C TYR A 257 38.83 -24.73 -21.21
N ALA A 258 38.87 -26.01 -21.60
CA ALA A 258 37.95 -26.62 -22.54
C ALA A 258 36.99 -27.58 -21.81
N SER A 259 35.74 -27.63 -22.26
CA SER A 259 34.68 -28.40 -21.58
C SER A 259 34.98 -29.90 -21.56
N GLY A 260 34.81 -30.55 -20.41
CA GLY A 260 34.98 -32.00 -20.23
C GLY A 260 36.43 -32.46 -20.14
N THR A 261 37.40 -31.56 -19.98
CA THR A 261 38.83 -31.89 -19.92
C THR A 261 39.35 -31.99 -18.48
N GLY A 262 38.79 -31.21 -17.55
CA GLY A 262 39.28 -31.11 -16.18
C GLY A 262 40.63 -30.38 -16.02
N TYR A 263 41.16 -29.76 -17.10
CA TYR A 263 42.46 -29.09 -17.10
C TYR A 263 42.32 -27.58 -17.39
N GLY A 264 43.30 -26.78 -16.98
CA GLY A 264 43.37 -25.34 -17.28
C GLY A 264 42.42 -24.43 -16.48
N GLY A 265 41.73 -24.97 -15.46
CA GLY A 265 40.94 -24.21 -14.51
C GLY A 265 41.77 -23.24 -13.65
N GLY A 266 41.13 -22.46 -12.79
CA GLY A 266 41.83 -21.51 -11.92
C GLY A 266 40.96 -20.34 -11.48
N LYS A 267 41.55 -19.40 -10.74
CA LYS A 267 40.85 -18.18 -10.29
C LYS A 267 41.28 -16.99 -11.15
N PHE A 268 40.33 -16.15 -11.49
CA PHE A 268 40.56 -14.92 -12.25
C PHE A 268 40.08 -13.70 -11.45
N VAL A 269 40.68 -12.55 -11.73
CA VAL A 269 40.31 -11.24 -11.19
C VAL A 269 39.96 -10.29 -12.33
N ALA A 270 38.90 -9.51 -12.18
CA ALA A 270 38.48 -8.53 -13.17
C ALA A 270 39.38 -7.28 -13.14
N ARG A 271 39.75 -6.81 -14.32
CA ARG A 271 40.54 -5.60 -14.57
C ARG A 271 39.82 -4.66 -15.55
N ASN A 272 39.74 -3.39 -15.21
CA ASN A 272 38.97 -2.34 -15.88
C ASN A 272 39.91 -1.42 -16.70
N PHE A 273 40.59 -2.03 -17.65
CA PHE A 273 41.32 -1.37 -18.72
C PHE A 273 41.51 -2.36 -19.87
N THR A 274 41.94 -1.86 -21.03
CA THR A 274 42.20 -2.69 -22.20
C THR A 274 43.33 -3.69 -21.93
N GLY A 275 42.99 -4.98 -21.95
CA GLY A 275 43.95 -6.08 -21.91
C GLY A 275 44.37 -6.54 -23.31
N THR A 276 45.42 -7.36 -23.40
CA THR A 276 45.78 -8.06 -24.64
C THR A 276 45.39 -9.52 -24.50
N GLU A 277 44.53 -10.03 -25.37
CA GLU A 277 44.13 -11.44 -25.36
C GLU A 277 45.36 -12.33 -25.61
N ASP A 278 45.60 -13.26 -24.70
CA ASP A 278 46.72 -14.20 -24.79
C ASP A 278 46.26 -15.68 -24.81
N GLY A 279 44.96 -15.93 -24.73
CA GLY A 279 44.38 -17.28 -24.78
C GLY A 279 44.64 -18.11 -23.53
N GLY A 280 44.93 -17.51 -22.37
CA GLY A 280 45.01 -18.28 -21.12
C GLY A 280 45.13 -17.49 -19.82
N ILE A 281 45.94 -16.43 -19.78
CA ILE A 281 46.21 -15.62 -18.59
C ILE A 281 45.34 -14.36 -18.59
N THR A 282 45.22 -13.71 -19.74
CA THR A 282 44.45 -12.48 -19.96
C THR A 282 43.33 -12.79 -20.95
N CYS A 283 42.11 -12.86 -20.42
CA CYS A 283 40.90 -13.11 -21.19
C CYS A 283 40.13 -11.80 -21.37
N VAL A 284 40.18 -11.23 -22.57
CA VAL A 284 39.54 -9.96 -22.92
C VAL A 284 38.05 -10.18 -23.15
N VAL A 285 37.24 -9.38 -22.47
CA VAL A 285 35.77 -9.39 -22.62
C VAL A 285 35.33 -8.29 -23.58
N ASN A 286 35.87 -7.08 -23.41
CA ASN A 286 35.62 -5.92 -24.28
C ASN A 286 36.76 -4.89 -24.14
N THR A 287 36.59 -3.69 -24.71
CA THR A 287 37.61 -2.62 -24.68
C THR A 287 37.98 -2.20 -23.25
N ASP A 288 37.04 -2.29 -22.31
CA ASP A 288 37.19 -1.80 -20.94
C ASP A 288 37.52 -2.92 -19.95
N TRP A 289 37.10 -4.16 -20.22
CA TRP A 289 37.18 -5.27 -19.26
C TRP A 289 37.96 -6.48 -19.78
N HIS A 290 38.80 -7.03 -18.91
CA HIS A 290 39.38 -8.35 -19.06
C HIS A 290 39.47 -9.10 -17.72
N TRP A 291 39.52 -10.43 -17.79
CA TRP A 291 39.81 -11.31 -16.68
C TRP A 291 41.30 -11.67 -16.69
N GLU A 292 42.00 -11.38 -15.59
CA GLU A 292 43.40 -11.72 -15.38
C GLU A 292 43.52 -12.92 -14.42
N ARG A 293 44.28 -13.94 -14.81
CA ARG A 293 44.47 -15.15 -13.99
C ARG A 293 45.28 -14.83 -12.74
N ILE A 294 44.78 -15.28 -11.59
CA ILE A 294 45.45 -15.12 -10.30
C ILE A 294 46.47 -16.24 -10.12
N GLY A 295 47.75 -15.88 -10.05
CA GLY A 295 48.83 -16.79 -9.68
C GLY A 295 50.20 -16.16 -9.93
N GLU A 296 51.26 -16.85 -9.51
CA GLU A 296 52.61 -16.42 -9.82
C GLU A 296 52.96 -16.88 -11.24
N PRO A 297 53.56 -16.02 -12.10
CA PRO A 297 53.95 -16.39 -13.45
C PRO A 297 54.81 -17.66 -13.57
N SER A 298 55.59 -17.99 -12.52
CA SER A 298 56.39 -19.22 -12.42
C SER A 298 55.59 -20.51 -12.23
N THR A 299 54.28 -20.41 -11.96
CA THR A 299 53.36 -21.53 -11.72
C THR A 299 52.41 -21.77 -12.89
N PHE A 300 52.42 -20.91 -13.89
CA PHE A 300 51.57 -21.05 -15.07
C PHE A 300 52.15 -22.08 -16.02
N ASP A 301 51.31 -23.02 -16.44
CA ASP A 301 51.67 -24.10 -17.33
C ASP A 301 50.85 -24.09 -18.62
N VAL A 302 51.23 -24.94 -19.56
CA VAL A 302 50.59 -25.02 -20.88
C VAL A 302 49.11 -25.44 -20.81
N THR A 303 48.66 -26.07 -19.72
CA THR A 303 47.25 -26.49 -19.58
C THR A 303 46.32 -25.29 -19.39
N MET A 304 46.83 -24.18 -18.83
CA MET A 304 46.09 -22.93 -18.68
C MET A 304 45.82 -22.22 -20.02
N PHE A 305 46.53 -22.62 -21.08
CA PHE A 305 46.35 -22.18 -22.47
C PHE A 305 45.63 -23.24 -23.34
N GLY A 306 45.13 -24.32 -22.72
CA GLY A 306 44.31 -25.33 -23.38
C GLY A 306 45.01 -26.63 -23.79
N ALA A 307 46.26 -26.88 -23.38
CA ALA A 307 46.87 -28.20 -23.59
C ALA A 307 46.25 -29.27 -22.68
N ILE A 308 46.15 -30.49 -23.21
CA ILE A 308 45.56 -31.65 -22.54
C ILE A 308 46.62 -32.75 -22.41
N PRO A 309 46.90 -33.27 -21.21
CA PRO A 309 47.88 -34.33 -20.99
C PRO A 309 47.32 -35.75 -21.29
N ASP A 310 46.69 -35.94 -22.46
CA ASP A 310 46.12 -37.24 -22.88
C ASP A 310 47.06 -38.05 -23.80
N GLY A 311 48.09 -37.41 -24.36
CA GLY A 311 49.01 -38.01 -25.34
C GLY A 311 48.43 -38.19 -26.74
N GLU A 312 47.25 -37.63 -27.00
CA GLU A 312 46.51 -37.75 -28.26
C GLU A 312 46.16 -36.38 -28.86
N THR A 313 45.69 -35.44 -28.03
CA THR A 313 45.30 -34.10 -28.45
C THR A 313 46.55 -33.26 -28.74
N ASP A 314 46.61 -32.71 -29.96
CA ASP A 314 47.73 -31.87 -30.38
C ASP A 314 47.75 -30.54 -29.58
N CYS A 315 48.80 -30.38 -28.76
CA CYS A 315 48.97 -29.27 -27.85
C CYS A 315 49.80 -28.11 -28.45
N ILE A 316 50.14 -28.16 -29.75
CA ILE A 316 51.01 -27.17 -30.38
C ILE A 316 50.46 -25.73 -30.30
N GLU A 317 49.14 -25.54 -30.39
CA GLU A 317 48.54 -24.21 -30.33
C GLU A 317 48.65 -23.61 -28.92
N ALA A 318 48.41 -24.41 -27.88
CA ALA A 318 48.59 -23.98 -26.49
C ALA A 318 50.06 -23.62 -26.18
N ILE A 319 51.00 -24.37 -26.77
CA ILE A 319 52.44 -24.09 -26.68
C ILE A 319 52.79 -22.75 -27.32
N LYS A 320 52.26 -22.46 -28.53
CA LYS A 320 52.49 -21.18 -29.22
C LYS A 320 51.91 -20.00 -28.44
N LEU A 321 50.71 -20.16 -27.87
CA LEU A 321 50.07 -19.14 -27.02
C LEU A 321 50.91 -18.85 -25.77
N MET A 322 51.38 -19.91 -25.10
CA MET A 322 52.25 -19.75 -23.92
C MET A 322 53.60 -19.12 -24.27
N GLU A 323 54.22 -19.49 -25.40
CA GLU A 323 55.45 -18.85 -25.89
C GLU A 323 55.22 -17.36 -26.15
N ALA A 324 54.14 -17.01 -26.87
CA ALA A 324 53.80 -15.63 -27.18
C ALA A 324 53.59 -14.80 -25.91
N TRP A 325 52.80 -15.32 -24.97
CA TRP A 325 52.56 -14.69 -23.67
C TRP A 325 53.85 -14.50 -22.87
N SER A 326 54.70 -15.53 -22.76
CA SER A 326 55.93 -15.44 -21.95
C SER A 326 56.89 -14.36 -22.48
N ARG A 327 56.85 -14.07 -23.79
CA ARG A 327 57.68 -13.03 -24.41
C ARG A 327 57.17 -11.61 -24.18
N THR A 328 55.88 -11.43 -23.89
CA THR A 328 55.33 -10.10 -23.54
C THR A 328 55.69 -9.70 -22.11
N GLN A 329 56.10 -10.66 -21.28
CA GLN A 329 56.46 -10.41 -19.88
C GLN A 329 57.76 -9.61 -19.76
N THR A 330 57.76 -8.57 -18.94
CA THR A 330 58.92 -7.71 -18.70
C THR A 330 59.80 -8.23 -17.56
N ASP A 331 59.19 -8.85 -16.54
CA ASP A 331 59.89 -9.46 -15.41
C ASP A 331 60.59 -10.76 -15.85
N ASN A 332 61.90 -10.86 -15.57
CA ASN A 332 62.68 -12.05 -15.83
C ASN A 332 62.21 -13.28 -15.04
N ARG A 333 61.43 -13.10 -13.95
CA ARG A 333 60.76 -14.20 -13.21
C ARG A 333 59.51 -14.72 -13.91
N ALA A 334 58.88 -13.90 -14.76
CA ALA A 334 57.71 -14.25 -15.56
C ALA A 334 58.05 -14.75 -16.97
N LYS A 335 59.31 -14.57 -17.42
CA LYS A 335 59.87 -15.18 -18.63
C LYS A 335 60.25 -16.65 -18.42
N THR A 336 59.25 -17.45 -18.10
CA THR A 336 59.41 -18.88 -17.83
C THR A 336 59.59 -19.72 -19.09
N GLY A 337 59.22 -19.18 -20.26
CA GLY A 337 59.11 -19.95 -21.50
C GLY A 337 57.91 -20.90 -21.44
N VAL A 338 57.97 -21.99 -22.19
CA VAL A 338 56.91 -23.01 -22.17
C VAL A 338 57.16 -23.98 -21.02
N GLN A 339 56.18 -24.12 -20.13
CA GLN A 339 56.22 -25.06 -19.01
C GLN A 339 55.19 -26.17 -19.18
N PHE A 340 55.64 -27.41 -19.04
CA PHE A 340 54.78 -28.58 -19.05
C PHE A 340 54.61 -29.12 -17.62
N PRO A 341 53.38 -29.38 -17.17
CA PRO A 341 53.19 -30.16 -15.96
C PRO A 341 53.48 -31.64 -16.25
N SER A 342 53.35 -32.49 -15.25
CA SER A 342 53.46 -33.94 -15.45
C SER A 342 52.34 -34.43 -16.37
N GLY A 343 52.69 -35.17 -17.42
CA GLY A 343 51.71 -35.70 -18.37
C GLY A 343 52.35 -36.08 -19.70
N ASN A 344 51.55 -36.75 -20.54
CA ASN A 344 51.91 -37.02 -21.93
C ASN A 344 51.22 -35.98 -22.80
N PHE A 345 51.99 -35.21 -23.56
CA PHE A 345 51.46 -34.19 -24.47
C PHE A 345 51.82 -34.58 -25.89
N ALA A 346 50.82 -34.74 -26.76
CA ALA A 346 51.06 -34.86 -28.19
C ALA A 346 51.39 -33.47 -28.74
N VAL A 347 52.47 -33.37 -29.51
CA VAL A 347 52.93 -32.11 -30.10
C VAL A 347 53.29 -32.39 -31.55
N SER A 348 52.54 -31.83 -32.48
CA SER A 348 52.92 -31.80 -33.89
C SER A 348 54.11 -30.88 -34.12
N SER A 349 54.64 -30.83 -35.35
CA SER A 349 55.90 -30.13 -35.64
C SER A 349 55.92 -28.68 -35.14
N TRP A 350 56.92 -28.35 -34.32
CA TRP A 350 57.13 -27.01 -33.79
C TRP A 350 58.28 -26.32 -34.53
N ASP A 351 57.94 -25.40 -35.44
CA ASP A 351 58.90 -24.46 -36.03
C ASP A 351 58.84 -23.11 -35.28
N SER A 352 59.90 -22.77 -34.56
CA SER A 352 60.03 -21.51 -33.83
C SER A 352 60.86 -20.46 -34.58
N GLY A 353 61.24 -20.71 -35.83
CA GLY A 353 62.00 -19.81 -36.70
C GLY A 353 63.50 -19.75 -36.42
N GLY A 354 64.28 -19.22 -37.38
CA GLY A 354 65.76 -19.20 -37.37
C GLY A 354 66.46 -18.22 -36.42
N THR A 355 65.81 -17.80 -35.33
CA THR A 355 66.40 -16.89 -34.33
C THR A 355 66.58 -17.64 -33.01
N TYR A 356 67.76 -17.53 -32.38
CA TYR A 356 68.00 -18.16 -31.07
C TYR A 356 67.04 -17.60 -30.02
N LYS A 357 66.23 -18.47 -29.42
CA LYS A 357 65.24 -18.14 -28.40
C LYS A 357 65.49 -18.96 -27.13
N ARG A 358 65.32 -18.33 -25.96
CA ARG A 358 65.26 -19.03 -24.67
C ARG A 358 63.84 -19.58 -24.49
N LEU A 359 63.57 -20.76 -25.06
CA LEU A 359 62.22 -21.34 -25.17
C LEU A 359 61.79 -22.17 -23.95
N PHE A 360 62.75 -22.79 -23.27
CA PHE A 360 62.47 -23.73 -22.19
C PHE A 360 63.22 -23.32 -20.92
N SER A 361 62.49 -23.17 -19.81
CA SER A 361 63.07 -23.30 -18.47
C SER A 361 62.70 -24.67 -17.92
N PRO A 362 63.61 -25.65 -17.90
CA PRO A 362 63.31 -26.99 -17.42
C PRO A 362 63.15 -26.98 -15.89
N CYS A 363 61.94 -26.70 -15.40
CA CYS A 363 61.53 -27.01 -14.03
C CYS A 363 61.04 -28.46 -14.01
N TRP A 364 61.97 -29.43 -13.93
CA TRP A 364 61.60 -30.84 -13.81
C TRP A 364 61.05 -31.12 -12.41
N ARG A 365 59.72 -31.14 -12.28
CA ARG A 365 59.04 -31.83 -11.19
C ARG A 365 58.33 -33.06 -11.77
N GLY A 366 58.99 -34.21 -11.70
CA GLY A 366 58.43 -35.51 -12.11
C GLY A 366 58.77 -35.91 -13.55
N GLN A 367 58.70 -37.22 -13.83
CA GLN A 367 59.09 -37.83 -15.10
C GLN A 367 58.14 -37.42 -16.26
N SER A 368 58.38 -36.28 -16.88
CA SER A 368 57.72 -35.90 -18.14
C SER A 368 58.59 -36.36 -19.32
N ARG A 369 58.01 -37.07 -20.30
CA ARG A 369 58.69 -37.48 -21.54
C ARG A 369 58.02 -36.81 -22.73
N ILE A 370 58.77 -36.00 -23.47
CA ILE A 370 58.30 -35.40 -24.73
C ILE A 370 58.67 -36.38 -25.85
N TRP A 371 57.67 -36.84 -26.60
CA TRP A 371 57.87 -37.60 -27.82
C TRP A 371 57.82 -36.63 -29.00
N LEU A 372 58.97 -36.34 -29.59
CA LEU A 372 59.06 -35.63 -30.87
C LEU A 372 59.04 -36.70 -31.97
N GLN A 373 58.09 -36.62 -32.89
CA GLN A 373 58.10 -37.40 -34.13
C GLN A 373 58.71 -36.60 -35.27
#